data_AF-A0A435SGC5-F1
#
_entry.id   AF-A0A435SGC5-F1
#
_cell.length_a   1.000
_cell.length_b   1.000
_cell.length_c   1.000
_cell.angle_alpha   90.00
_cell.angle_beta   90.00
_cell.angle_gamma   90.00
#
_symmetry.space_group_name_H-M   'P 1'
#
loop_
_entity.id
_entity.type
_entity.pdbx_description
1 polymer ?
#
loop_
_entity_poly.entity_id
_entity_poly.type
_entity_poly.pdbx_seq_one_letter_code
_entity_poly.pdbx_strand_id
1 'polypeptide(L)'
;GQSFFVVPRIEDIGPVSDQLNRLVPELGIMTAHGEMKGRQLDEVMVGFADGDGDILLSTDIIESGLDVPRANTIIVWRPDRFGLAQLHQLRGRVGRGAMQAAAFLLTEPGVELADGTRARLSTMLALDRLGSGLAISQRDLDLRGAGDLFGEDQAGHMKLIGVGLYEHLLERAVSAAGEGADPNRQLANINVPAKGAFPESYVNEPTVRVGLYARLSRIRSDLDLDAFSEELEDRFGDMPGEV
;
A
#
# COMPACT_ATOMS: atom_id res chain seq x y z
N GLY A 1 20.24 14.07 -7.24
CA GLY A 1 18.81 14.37 -7.03
C GLY A 1 18.64 14.88 -5.62
N GLN A 2 17.45 15.33 -5.25
CA GLN A 2 17.17 15.78 -3.88
C GLN A 2 16.30 14.77 -3.15
N SER A 3 16.36 14.79 -1.82
CA SER A 3 15.65 13.82 -0.98
C SER A 3 14.84 14.52 0.09
N PHE A 4 13.64 13.99 0.36
CA PHE A 4 12.87 14.33 1.54
C PHE A 4 13.17 13.33 2.65
N PHE A 5 13.46 13.83 3.85
CA PHE A 5 13.52 13.02 5.06
C PHE A 5 12.46 13.52 6.03
N VAL A 6 11.41 12.71 6.23
CA VAL A 6 10.24 13.10 7.00
C VAL A 6 10.26 12.40 8.36
N VAL A 7 10.12 13.20 9.42
CA VAL A 7 9.99 12.74 10.81
C VAL A 7 8.60 13.07 11.35
N PRO A 8 8.04 12.29 12.29
CA PRO A 8 6.67 12.51 12.75
C PRO A 8 6.55 13.70 13.71
N ARG A 9 7.64 14.12 14.36
CA ARG A 9 7.61 15.20 15.36
C ARG A 9 8.83 16.11 15.24
N ILE A 10 8.69 17.34 15.71
CA ILE A 10 9.76 18.34 15.74
C ILE A 10 10.92 17.88 16.63
N GLU A 11 10.60 17.19 17.74
CA GLU A 11 11.60 16.63 18.66
C GLU A 11 12.54 15.61 17.99
N ASP A 12 12.11 14.97 16.89
CA ASP A 12 12.91 13.99 16.15
C ASP A 12 13.93 14.65 15.21
N ILE A 13 13.77 15.94 14.87
CA ILE A 13 14.61 16.64 13.89
C ILE A 13 16.06 16.73 14.37
N GLY A 14 16.31 17.14 15.61
CA GLY A 14 17.66 17.28 16.15
C GLY A 14 18.45 15.97 16.09
N PRO A 15 17.96 14.89 16.74
CA PRO A 15 18.63 13.58 16.71
C PRO A 15 18.85 13.03 15.30
N VAL A 16 17.86 13.16 14.41
CA VAL A 16 17.96 12.70 13.02
C VAL A 16 18.96 13.54 12.23
N SER A 17 18.97 14.86 12.41
CA SER A 17 19.94 15.76 11.77
C SER A 17 21.37 15.41 12.18
N ASP A 18 21.61 15.17 13.47
CA ASP A 18 22.93 14.74 13.97
C ASP A 18 23.34 13.39 13.37
N GLN A 19 22.39 12.47 13.24
CA GLN A 19 22.65 11.17 12.62
C GLN A 19 22.96 11.29 11.12
N LEU A 20 22.21 12.11 10.38
CA LEU A 20 22.45 12.36 8.97
C LEU A 20 23.81 13.04 8.76
N ASN A 21 24.15 14.06 9.54
CA ASN A 21 25.46 14.72 9.47
C ASN A 21 26.64 13.75 9.72
N ARG A 22 26.44 12.69 10.52
CA ARG A 22 27.45 11.64 10.72
C ARG A 22 27.53 10.64 9.57
N LEU A 23 26.37 10.29 8.99
CA LEU A 23 26.29 9.25 7.96
C LEU A 23 26.61 9.75 6.56
N VAL A 24 26.23 11.00 6.26
CA VAL A 24 26.35 11.64 4.95
C VAL A 24 26.85 13.08 5.08
N PRO A 25 28.07 13.28 5.62
CA PRO A 25 28.64 14.62 5.86
C PRO A 25 28.82 15.46 4.58
N GLU A 26 28.83 14.83 3.41
CA GLU A 26 28.95 15.48 2.12
C GLU A 26 27.64 16.11 1.62
N LEU A 27 26.49 15.77 2.21
CA LEU A 27 25.18 16.24 1.77
C LEU A 27 24.71 17.46 2.55
N GLY A 28 24.23 18.48 1.83
CA GLY A 28 23.63 19.67 2.43
C GLY A 28 22.25 19.37 3.01
N ILE A 29 22.11 19.50 4.33
CA ILE A 29 20.83 19.27 5.03
C ILE A 29 20.15 20.61 5.33
N MET A 30 18.93 20.77 4.84
CA MET A 30 18.04 21.87 5.18
C MET A 30 16.94 21.35 6.11
N THR A 31 16.47 22.18 7.04
CA THR A 31 15.45 21.79 8.03
C THR A 31 14.20 22.65 7.92
N ALA A 32 13.02 22.02 7.88
CA ALA A 32 11.74 22.70 7.80
C ALA A 32 10.70 22.11 8.78
N HIS A 33 10.12 22.93 9.66
CA HIS A 33 9.09 22.47 10.61
C HIS A 33 8.11 23.59 11.01
N GLY A 34 7.03 23.22 11.71
CA GLY A 34 5.84 24.08 11.86
C GLY A 34 5.97 25.20 12.89
N GLU A 35 7.00 25.13 13.74
CA GLU A 35 7.34 26.21 14.67
C GLU A 35 8.18 27.31 14.01
N MET A 36 8.64 27.09 12.77
CA MET A 36 9.34 28.13 12.02
C MET A 36 8.36 29.25 11.65
N LYS A 37 8.86 30.50 11.66
CA LYS A 37 8.09 31.64 11.18
C LYS A 37 7.79 31.45 9.68
N GLY A 38 6.60 31.83 9.22
CA GLY A 38 6.19 31.63 7.82
C GLY A 38 7.23 32.10 6.79
N ARG A 39 7.80 33.30 6.97
CA ARG A 39 8.86 33.82 6.10
C ARG A 39 10.11 32.93 6.05
N GLN A 40 10.51 32.36 7.19
CA GLN A 40 11.68 31.49 7.28
C GLN A 40 11.41 30.12 6.66
N LEU A 41 10.20 29.59 6.85
CA LEU A 41 9.77 28.35 6.21
C LEU A 41 9.75 28.52 4.69
N ASP A 42 9.15 29.60 4.18
CA ASP A 42 9.11 29.90 2.75
C ASP A 42 10.53 30.02 2.15
N GLU A 43 11.45 30.71 2.83
CA GLU A 43 12.84 30.83 2.40
C GLU A 43 13.54 29.47 2.28
N VAL A 44 13.37 28.59 3.28
CA VAL A 44 13.95 27.24 3.23
C VAL A 44 13.34 26.40 2.10
N MET A 45 12.02 26.49 1.92
CA MET A 45 11.31 25.70 0.92
C MET A 45 11.67 26.15 -0.51
N VAL A 46 11.81 27.45 -0.75
CA VAL A 46 12.27 28.01 -2.03
C VAL A 46 13.73 27.63 -2.29
N GLY A 47 14.62 27.83 -1.32
CA GLY A 47 16.03 27.48 -1.47
C GLY A 47 16.23 25.98 -1.74
N PHE A 48 15.45 25.12 -1.07
CA PHE A 48 15.46 23.70 -1.37
C PHE A 48 14.97 23.43 -2.80
N ALA A 49 13.89 24.05 -3.26
CA ALA A 49 13.42 23.86 -4.64
C ALA A 49 14.46 24.33 -5.69
N ASP A 50 15.23 25.38 -5.38
CA ASP A 50 16.29 25.92 -6.25
C ASP A 50 17.57 25.07 -6.26
N GLY A 51 17.75 24.21 -5.25
CA GLY A 51 18.87 23.26 -5.16
C GLY A 51 19.93 23.62 -4.13
N ASP A 52 19.62 24.49 -3.17
CA ASP A 52 20.56 24.92 -2.12
C ASP A 52 20.86 23.82 -1.07
N GLY A 53 20.17 22.67 -1.16
CA GLY A 53 20.41 21.52 -0.30
C GLY A 53 20.05 20.19 -0.97
N ASP A 54 20.65 19.12 -0.49
CA ASP A 54 20.44 17.76 -0.99
C ASP A 54 19.30 17.06 -0.25
N ILE A 55 19.17 17.32 1.06
CA ILE A 55 18.17 16.71 1.93
C ILE A 55 17.34 17.79 2.61
N LEU A 56 16.01 17.72 2.46
CA LEU A 56 15.08 18.46 3.29
C LEU A 56 14.59 17.57 4.42
N LEU A 57 15.09 17.81 5.63
CA LEU A 57 14.62 17.20 6.86
C LEU A 57 13.42 17.98 7.40
N SER A 58 12.25 17.34 7.48
CA SER A 58 11.04 18.03 7.88
C SER A 58 10.06 17.17 8.67
N THR A 59 9.05 17.81 9.24
CA THR A 59 7.82 17.10 9.62
C THR A 59 6.90 16.87 8.42
N ASP A 60 5.65 16.49 8.66
CA ASP A 60 4.57 16.33 7.67
C ASP A 60 4.17 17.60 6.89
N ILE A 61 4.81 18.74 7.12
CA ILE A 61 4.46 20.03 6.50
C ILE A 61 4.69 20.08 4.99
N ILE A 62 5.44 19.13 4.44
CA ILE A 62 5.55 18.93 2.98
C ILE A 62 4.19 18.56 2.34
N GLU A 63 3.18 18.19 3.14
CA GLU A 63 1.79 18.06 2.69
C GLU A 63 1.24 19.34 2.02
N SER A 64 1.82 20.53 2.26
CA SER A 64 1.28 21.85 1.87
C SER A 64 1.44 22.30 0.41
N GLY A 65 2.07 21.52 -0.49
CA GLY A 65 2.02 21.86 -1.93
C GLY A 65 3.35 22.12 -2.64
N LEU A 66 4.50 21.96 -1.96
CA LEU A 66 5.79 22.13 -2.62
C LEU A 66 5.94 21.09 -3.75
N ASP A 67 6.27 21.59 -4.95
CA ASP A 67 6.61 20.78 -6.12
C ASP A 67 8.10 20.90 -6.37
N VAL A 68 8.85 19.82 -6.13
CA VAL A 68 10.28 19.75 -6.37
C VAL A 68 10.54 18.65 -7.39
N PRO A 69 10.59 18.95 -8.71
CA PRO A 69 10.75 17.93 -9.74
C PRO A 69 12.04 17.11 -9.62
N ARG A 70 13.08 17.68 -8.99
CA ARG A 70 14.38 17.05 -8.71
C ARG A 70 14.33 16.11 -7.50
N ALA A 71 13.29 16.18 -6.69
CA ALA A 71 13.10 15.29 -5.56
C ALA A 71 12.52 13.95 -6.03
N ASN A 72 13.36 12.92 -5.97
CA ASN A 72 13.00 11.58 -6.40
C ASN A 72 13.08 10.55 -5.26
N THR A 73 13.57 10.94 -4.09
CA THR A 73 13.66 10.04 -2.94
C THR A 73 12.92 10.62 -1.75
N ILE A 74 12.07 9.81 -1.10
CA ILE A 74 11.48 10.14 0.18
C ILE A 74 11.81 9.06 1.20
N ILE A 75 12.23 9.48 2.38
CA ILE A 75 12.52 8.62 3.52
C ILE A 75 11.59 9.05 4.64
N VAL A 76 10.76 8.13 5.15
CA VAL A 76 9.84 8.40 6.26
C VAL A 76 10.32 7.64 7.48
N TRP A 77 10.73 8.37 8.50
CA TRP A 77 11.09 7.83 9.81
C TRP A 77 9.84 7.56 10.62
N ARG A 78 9.78 6.39 11.28
CA ARG A 78 8.65 5.99 12.13
C ARG A 78 7.30 6.07 11.40
N PRO A 79 7.13 5.35 10.26
CA PRO A 79 5.89 5.33 9.48
C PRO A 79 4.71 4.78 10.28
N ASP A 80 4.95 4.07 11.39
CA ASP A 80 3.96 3.64 12.37
C ASP A 80 3.16 4.81 12.97
N ARG A 81 3.76 6.00 13.04
CA ARG A 81 3.14 7.21 13.61
C ARG A 81 2.30 8.02 12.63
N PHE A 82 2.30 7.64 11.36
CA PHE A 82 1.52 8.33 10.33
C PHE A 82 0.24 7.55 9.99
N GLY A 83 -0.80 8.29 9.61
CA GLY A 83 -1.97 7.72 8.96
C GLY A 83 -1.64 7.25 7.54
N LEU A 84 -2.42 6.28 7.02
CA LEU A 84 -2.23 5.77 5.66
C LEU A 84 -2.40 6.88 4.60
N ALA A 85 -3.35 7.79 4.81
CA ALA A 85 -3.59 8.94 3.94
C ALA A 85 -2.38 9.89 3.90
N GLN A 86 -1.78 10.18 5.06
CA GLN A 86 -0.60 11.04 5.16
C GLN A 86 0.59 10.40 4.43
N LEU A 87 0.87 9.12 4.68
CA LEU A 87 1.94 8.40 3.99
C LEU A 87 1.74 8.39 2.47
N HIS A 88 0.49 8.22 2.01
CA HIS A 88 0.17 8.28 0.58
C HIS A 88 0.38 9.68 -0.01
N GLN A 89 0.00 10.74 0.72
CA GLN A 89 0.25 12.12 0.30
C GLN A 89 1.75 12.42 0.22
N LEU A 90 2.52 12.02 1.25
CA LEU A 90 3.97 12.14 1.29
C LEU A 90 4.63 11.42 0.11
N ARG A 91 4.21 10.18 -0.20
CA ARG A 91 4.68 9.44 -1.39
C ARG A 91 4.44 10.21 -2.67
N GLY A 92 3.27 10.84 -2.83
CA GLY A 92 2.91 11.63 -4.02
C GLY A 92 3.74 12.91 -4.22
N ARG A 93 4.63 13.25 -3.29
CA ARG A 93 5.54 14.41 -3.39
C ARG A 93 6.81 14.12 -4.16
N VAL A 94 7.15 12.85 -4.40
CA VAL A 94 8.29 12.44 -5.22
C VAL A 94 7.84 11.81 -6.52
N GLY A 95 8.72 11.79 -7.53
CA GLY A 95 8.45 11.11 -8.80
C GLY A 95 7.67 11.95 -9.81
N ARG A 96 7.76 13.28 -9.71
CA ARG A 96 7.21 14.21 -10.71
C ARG A 96 8.12 14.42 -11.92
N GLY A 97 9.39 14.01 -11.83
CA GLY A 97 10.36 14.06 -12.92
C GLY A 97 10.38 12.77 -13.76
N ALA A 98 11.24 12.74 -14.79
CA ALA A 98 11.44 11.56 -15.64
C ALA A 98 12.20 10.41 -14.94
N MET A 99 12.85 10.70 -13.81
CA MET A 99 13.62 9.73 -13.04
C MET A 99 12.70 8.95 -12.10
N GLN A 100 12.89 7.64 -12.03
CA GLN A 100 12.15 6.78 -11.12
C GLN A 100 12.34 7.25 -9.68
N ALA A 101 11.22 7.35 -8.94
CA ALA A 101 11.24 7.71 -7.53
C ALA A 101 11.24 6.50 -6.61
N ALA A 102 11.78 6.69 -5.41
CA ALA A 102 11.82 5.70 -4.36
C ALA A 102 11.26 6.26 -3.06
N ALA A 103 10.47 5.44 -2.35
CA ALA A 103 9.95 5.74 -1.02
C ALA A 103 10.43 4.68 -0.04
N PHE A 104 11.13 5.11 1.01
CA PHE A 104 11.65 4.25 2.07
C PHE A 104 10.90 4.52 3.37
N LEU A 105 10.38 3.45 3.99
CA LEU A 105 9.70 3.51 5.27
C LEU A 105 10.63 2.89 6.32
N LEU A 106 11.18 3.71 7.22
CA LEU A 106 12.21 3.31 8.18
C LEU A 106 11.63 3.17 9.58
N THR A 107 11.82 1.99 10.17
CA THR A 107 11.46 1.72 11.56
C THR A 107 12.70 1.62 12.42
N GLU A 108 12.51 1.79 13.73
CA GLU A 108 13.60 1.68 14.68
C GLU A 108 14.15 0.25 14.75
N PRO A 109 15.48 0.06 14.70
CA PRO A 109 16.07 -1.27 14.78
C PRO A 109 15.66 -2.02 16.04
N GLY A 110 15.23 -3.28 15.89
CA GLY A 110 14.83 -4.12 17.02
C GLY A 110 13.44 -3.82 17.60
N VAL A 111 12.70 -2.86 17.04
CA VAL A 111 11.30 -2.60 17.42
C VAL A 111 10.37 -3.42 16.52
N GLU A 112 9.65 -4.38 17.12
CA GLU A 112 8.60 -5.09 16.40
C GLU A 112 7.37 -4.21 16.22
N LEU A 113 6.92 -4.09 14.96
CA LEU A 113 5.65 -3.45 14.65
C LEU A 113 4.51 -4.38 15.05
N ALA A 114 3.51 -3.82 15.73
CA ALA A 114 2.24 -4.50 15.97
C ALA A 114 1.63 -4.98 14.65
N ASP A 115 0.95 -6.14 14.66
CA ASP A 115 0.41 -6.78 13.46
C ASP A 115 -0.50 -5.86 12.65
N GLY A 116 -1.34 -5.07 13.33
CA GLY A 116 -2.20 -4.07 12.68
C GLY A 116 -1.42 -2.99 11.93
N THR A 117 -0.31 -2.52 12.51
CA THR A 117 0.59 -1.55 11.88
C THR A 117 1.31 -2.16 10.68
N ARG A 118 1.80 -3.39 10.82
CA ARG A 118 2.46 -4.12 9.74
C ARG A 118 1.51 -4.35 8.56
N ALA A 119 0.28 -4.78 8.84
CA ALA A 119 -0.76 -4.96 7.82
C ALA A 119 -1.11 -3.64 7.13
N ARG A 120 -1.23 -2.53 7.89
CA ARG A 120 -1.49 -1.19 7.34
C ARG A 120 -0.38 -0.72 6.40
N LEU A 121 0.89 -0.84 6.81
CA LEU A 121 2.03 -0.46 5.96
C LEU A 121 2.17 -1.37 4.73
N SER A 122 1.91 -2.67 4.88
CA SER A 122 1.91 -3.60 3.75
C SER A 122 0.81 -3.26 2.73
N THR A 123 -0.36 -2.85 3.22
CA THR A 123 -1.46 -2.36 2.38
C THR A 123 -1.05 -1.12 1.59
N MET A 124 -0.35 -0.17 2.22
CA MET A 124 0.20 1.01 1.52
C MET A 124 1.10 0.61 0.34
N LEU A 125 1.99 -0.36 0.54
CA LEU A 125 2.90 -0.86 -0.48
C LEU A 125 2.17 -1.62 -1.59
N ALA A 126 1.06 -2.31 -1.27
CA ALA A 126 0.26 -3.05 -2.24
C ALA A 126 -0.64 -2.14 -3.11
N LEU A 127 -1.13 -1.03 -2.56
CA LEU A 127 -1.97 -0.03 -3.24
C LEU A 127 -1.19 0.83 -4.27
N ASP A 128 0.04 0.46 -4.61
CA ASP A 128 0.94 1.16 -5.54
C ASP A 128 0.55 0.97 -7.02
N ARG A 129 -0.44 0.11 -7.31
CA ARG A 129 -0.95 -0.16 -8.66
C ARG A 129 -2.35 0.45 -8.86
N LEU A 130 -2.39 1.72 -9.28
CA LEU A 130 -3.55 2.46 -9.85
C LEU A 130 -4.72 2.86 -8.90
N GLY A 131 -5.05 4.17 -8.86
CA GLY A 131 -6.40 4.68 -8.54
C GLY A 131 -6.82 4.81 -7.06
N SER A 132 -5.90 4.75 -6.10
CA SER A 132 -6.15 4.46 -4.67
C SER A 132 -6.71 5.59 -3.78
N GLY A 133 -6.92 6.82 -4.26
CA GLY A 133 -7.27 7.96 -3.39
C GLY A 133 -8.59 7.79 -2.61
N LEU A 134 -9.58 7.15 -3.23
CA LEU A 134 -10.89 6.88 -2.62
C LEU A 134 -10.82 5.70 -1.64
N ALA A 135 -10.10 4.64 -2.01
CA ALA A 135 -9.92 3.43 -1.20
C ALA A 135 -9.16 3.73 0.11
N ILE A 136 -8.20 4.65 0.07
CA ILE A 136 -7.42 5.05 1.26
C ILE A 136 -8.25 5.85 2.25
N SER A 137 -9.08 6.78 1.75
CA SER A 137 -9.95 7.61 2.60
C SER A 137 -11.02 6.78 3.32
N GLN A 138 -11.58 5.76 2.65
CA GLN A 138 -12.58 4.87 3.25
C GLN A 138 -11.96 3.90 4.26
N ARG A 139 -10.76 3.38 3.99
CA ARG A 139 -10.05 2.49 4.94
C ARG A 139 -9.62 3.20 6.22
N ASP A 140 -9.24 4.48 6.12
CA ASP A 140 -8.95 5.32 7.29
C ASP A 140 -10.22 5.57 8.13
N LEU A 141 -11.39 5.69 7.49
CA LEU A 141 -12.69 5.80 8.16
C LEU A 141 -13.07 4.52 8.93
N ASP A 142 -12.85 3.35 8.32
CA ASP A 142 -13.11 2.04 8.94
C ASP A 142 -12.16 1.76 10.11
N LEU A 143 -10.86 2.08 9.95
CA LEU A 143 -9.85 1.84 10.98
C LEU A 143 -9.97 2.79 12.19
N ARG A 144 -10.58 3.97 12.00
CA ARG A 144 -10.87 4.93 13.09
C ARG A 144 -12.20 4.65 13.81
N GLY A 145 -12.93 3.61 13.41
CA GLY A 145 -14.14 3.18 14.12
C GLY A 145 -15.36 4.07 13.86
N ALA A 146 -15.61 4.44 12.60
CA ALA A 146 -16.94 4.91 12.23
C ALA A 146 -17.95 3.80 12.57
N GLY A 147 -18.84 4.13 13.50
CA GLY A 147 -19.69 3.19 14.21
C GLY A 147 -20.52 2.27 13.32
N ASP A 148 -20.68 1.08 13.87
CA ASP A 148 -21.72 0.08 13.66
C ASP A 148 -22.89 0.50 12.75
N LEU A 149 -22.92 -0.05 11.54
CA LEU A 149 -24.12 -0.01 10.70
C LEU A 149 -24.89 -1.34 10.70
N PHE A 150 -24.38 -2.40 11.33
CA PHE A 150 -25.07 -3.67 11.48
C PHE A 150 -24.62 -4.38 12.76
N GLY A 151 -25.46 -4.25 13.78
CA GLY A 151 -25.17 -4.61 15.16
C GLY A 151 -24.73 -6.03 15.44
N GLU A 152 -24.15 -6.14 16.64
CA GLU A 152 -23.90 -7.30 17.50
C GLU A 152 -24.38 -8.65 16.93
N ASP A 153 -23.45 -9.41 16.33
CA ASP A 153 -23.25 -10.85 16.63
C ASP A 153 -22.30 -11.62 15.68
N GLN A 154 -21.52 -10.99 14.79
CA GLN A 154 -20.59 -11.75 13.92
C GLN A 154 -19.23 -11.05 13.63
N ALA A 155 -18.65 -10.39 14.62
CA ALA A 155 -17.35 -9.70 14.46
C ALA A 155 -16.15 -10.65 14.27
N GLY A 156 -16.28 -11.94 14.57
CA GLY A 156 -15.18 -12.91 14.54
C GLY A 156 -14.82 -13.47 13.16
N HIS A 157 -15.79 -13.58 12.24
CA HIS A 157 -15.59 -14.29 10.96
C HIS A 157 -15.33 -13.38 9.75
N MET A 158 -15.60 -12.07 9.85
CA MET A 158 -15.30 -11.11 8.77
C MET A 158 -13.82 -10.73 8.64
N LYS A 159 -12.96 -11.17 9.56
CA LYS A 159 -11.52 -10.87 9.54
C LYS A 159 -10.74 -11.56 8.42
N LEU A 160 -11.30 -12.61 7.81
CA LEU A 160 -10.62 -13.40 6.77
C LEU A 160 -10.99 -13.02 5.34
N ILE A 161 -12.02 -12.18 5.17
CA ILE A 161 -12.52 -11.79 3.85
C ILE A 161 -12.05 -10.36 3.57
N GLY A 162 -10.76 -10.11 3.79
CA GLY A 162 -10.11 -8.82 3.57
C GLY A 162 -9.93 -8.55 2.08
N VAL A 163 -10.12 -7.29 1.68
CA VAL A 163 -9.78 -6.63 0.39
C VAL A 163 -10.25 -7.34 -0.89
N GLY A 164 -9.96 -8.63 -1.10
CA GLY A 164 -10.36 -9.42 -2.26
C GLY A 164 -11.86 -9.54 -2.47
N LEU A 165 -12.71 -9.62 -1.43
CA LEU A 165 -14.17 -9.58 -1.63
C LEU A 165 -14.63 -8.19 -2.07
N TYR A 166 -13.98 -7.13 -1.58
CA TYR A 166 -14.31 -5.78 -2.01
C TYR A 166 -13.84 -5.52 -3.44
N GLU A 167 -12.63 -5.96 -3.82
CA GLU A 167 -12.16 -5.95 -5.21
C GLU A 167 -13.12 -6.74 -6.11
N HIS A 168 -13.63 -7.89 -5.65
CA HIS A 168 -14.62 -8.67 -6.37
C HIS A 168 -15.97 -7.94 -6.53
N LEU A 169 -16.45 -7.27 -5.48
CA LEU A 169 -17.69 -6.48 -5.53
C LEU A 169 -17.53 -5.22 -6.40
N LEU A 170 -16.36 -4.59 -6.38
CA LEU A 170 -16.03 -3.42 -7.17
C LEU A 170 -15.81 -3.77 -8.64
N GLU A 171 -15.11 -4.87 -8.94
CA GLU A 171 -15.03 -5.45 -10.30
C GLU A 171 -16.42 -5.74 -10.84
N ARG A 172 -17.32 -6.32 -10.02
CA ARG A 172 -18.72 -6.56 -10.43
C ARG A 172 -19.46 -5.26 -10.70
N ALA A 173 -19.30 -4.24 -9.87
CA ALA A 173 -19.97 -2.95 -10.04
C ALA A 173 -19.45 -2.17 -11.27
N VAL A 174 -18.13 -2.17 -11.49
CA VAL A 174 -17.50 -1.53 -12.65
C VAL A 174 -17.81 -2.30 -13.94
N SER A 175 -17.81 -3.63 -13.88
CA SER A 175 -18.19 -4.46 -15.02
C SER A 175 -19.69 -4.32 -15.36
N ALA A 176 -20.55 -4.07 -14.37
CA ALA A 176 -21.97 -3.77 -14.58
C ALA A 176 -22.23 -2.34 -15.13
N ALA A 177 -21.29 -1.41 -14.93
CA ALA A 177 -21.36 -0.03 -15.43
C ALA A 177 -20.72 0.13 -16.82
N GLY A 178 -19.77 -0.73 -17.20
CA GLY A 178 -19.27 -0.86 -18.57
C GLY A 178 -20.24 -1.69 -19.41
N GLU A 179 -20.63 -1.18 -20.58
CA GLU A 179 -21.53 -1.87 -21.51
C GLU A 179 -21.06 -3.31 -21.77
N GLY A 180 -21.72 -4.30 -21.15
CA GLY A 180 -21.53 -5.71 -21.50
C GLY A 180 -21.57 -6.76 -20.38
N ALA A 181 -21.66 -6.42 -19.09
CA ALA A 181 -21.83 -7.47 -18.06
C ALA A 181 -23.24 -7.45 -17.45
N ASP A 182 -23.99 -8.52 -17.70
CA ASP A 182 -25.29 -8.76 -17.07
C ASP A 182 -25.12 -8.86 -15.53
N PRO A 183 -25.69 -7.93 -14.76
CA PRO A 183 -25.66 -7.96 -13.29
C PRO A 183 -26.33 -9.20 -12.70
N ASN A 184 -27.16 -9.90 -13.49
CA ASN A 184 -27.85 -11.14 -13.13
C ASN A 184 -27.14 -12.40 -13.61
N ARG A 185 -25.83 -12.37 -13.90
CA ARG A 185 -25.06 -13.58 -14.18
C ARG A 185 -25.11 -14.53 -12.98
N GLN A 186 -26.12 -15.40 -12.97
CA GLN A 186 -26.25 -16.49 -12.02
C GLN A 186 -25.04 -17.39 -12.24
N LEU A 187 -24.20 -17.51 -11.20
CA LEU A 187 -23.26 -18.61 -11.13
C LEU A 187 -24.11 -19.89 -11.20
N ALA A 188 -23.89 -20.71 -12.22
CA ALA A 188 -24.57 -21.99 -12.31
C ALA A 188 -24.13 -22.83 -11.09
N ASN A 189 -25.08 -23.21 -10.23
CA ASN A 189 -24.80 -24.15 -9.17
C ASN A 189 -24.63 -25.55 -9.79
N ILE A 190 -23.39 -25.95 -10.01
CA ILE A 190 -23.04 -27.26 -10.55
C ILE A 190 -22.93 -28.24 -9.37
N ASN A 191 -23.98 -29.03 -9.15
CA ASN A 191 -23.96 -30.14 -8.19
C ASN A 191 -23.54 -31.42 -8.91
N VAL A 192 -22.24 -31.69 -8.94
CA VAL A 192 -21.68 -32.96 -9.42
C VAL A 192 -21.22 -33.82 -8.25
N PRO A 193 -21.28 -35.16 -8.35
CA PRO A 193 -20.77 -36.07 -7.32
C PRO A 193 -19.22 -36.13 -7.27
N ALA A 194 -18.55 -35.10 -7.81
CA ALA A 194 -17.11 -34.95 -7.81
C ALA A 194 -16.67 -34.02 -6.67
N LYS A 195 -15.54 -34.34 -6.04
CA LYS A 195 -14.90 -33.47 -5.05
C LYS A 195 -13.80 -32.69 -5.77
N GLY A 196 -14.06 -31.43 -6.09
CA GLY A 196 -13.06 -30.50 -6.62
C GLY A 196 -12.57 -29.57 -5.52
N ALA A 197 -11.30 -29.64 -5.16
CA ALA A 197 -10.67 -28.76 -4.19
C ALA A 197 -9.14 -28.78 -4.34
N PHE A 198 -8.48 -27.65 -4.02
CA PHE A 198 -7.04 -27.62 -3.74
C PHE A 198 -6.80 -28.12 -2.30
N PRO A 199 -6.29 -29.35 -2.09
CA PRO A 199 -6.09 -29.87 -0.75
C PRO A 199 -4.88 -29.23 -0.08
N GLU A 200 -4.86 -29.26 1.26
CA GLU A 200 -3.72 -28.70 2.01
C GLU A 200 -2.42 -29.43 1.71
N SER A 201 -2.50 -30.73 1.41
CA SER A 201 -1.36 -31.56 1.02
C SER A 201 -0.71 -31.18 -0.32
N TYR A 202 -1.46 -30.48 -1.19
CA TYR A 202 -0.96 -30.03 -2.50
C TYR A 202 -0.53 -28.56 -2.43
N VAL A 203 -1.33 -27.71 -1.78
CA VAL A 203 -1.01 -26.30 -1.56
C VAL A 203 -1.14 -25.98 -0.08
N ASN A 204 -0.01 -26.03 0.63
CA ASN A 204 0.04 -25.87 2.09
C ASN A 204 -0.41 -24.47 2.56
N GLU A 205 -0.09 -23.42 1.80
CA GLU A 205 -0.33 -22.03 2.21
C GLU A 205 -1.78 -21.58 1.91
N PRO A 206 -2.59 -21.20 2.92
CA PRO A 206 -4.00 -20.85 2.71
C PRO A 206 -4.23 -19.63 1.82
N THR A 207 -3.35 -18.62 1.91
CA THR A 207 -3.38 -17.41 1.08
C THR A 207 -3.19 -17.74 -0.40
N VAL A 208 -2.29 -18.67 -0.71
CA VAL A 208 -2.04 -19.16 -2.06
C VAL A 208 -3.25 -19.93 -2.60
N ARG A 209 -3.85 -20.82 -1.79
CA ARG A 209 -5.09 -21.54 -2.18
C ARG A 209 -6.22 -20.59 -2.57
N VAL A 210 -6.47 -19.56 -1.75
CA VAL A 210 -7.51 -18.55 -2.05
C VAL A 210 -7.20 -17.81 -3.35
N GLY A 211 -5.93 -17.46 -3.59
CA GLY A 211 -5.50 -16.85 -4.84
C GLY A 211 -5.73 -17.75 -6.07
N LEU A 212 -5.46 -19.05 -5.95
CA LEU A 212 -5.71 -20.03 -7.02
C LEU A 212 -7.20 -20.17 -7.34
N TYR A 213 -8.07 -20.26 -6.33
CA TYR A 213 -9.54 -20.27 -6.54
C TYR A 213 -10.03 -18.99 -7.22
N ALA A 214 -9.53 -17.82 -6.79
CA ALA A 214 -9.90 -16.55 -7.40
C ALA A 214 -9.48 -16.49 -8.87
N ARG A 215 -8.27 -16.96 -9.20
CA ARG A 215 -7.78 -17.02 -10.57
C ARG A 215 -8.57 -18.01 -11.41
N LEU A 216 -8.83 -19.22 -10.91
CA LEU A 216 -9.65 -20.23 -11.58
C LEU A 216 -11.05 -19.69 -11.91
N SER A 217 -11.68 -18.95 -10.99
CA SER A 217 -13.01 -18.35 -11.21
C SER A 217 -13.06 -17.30 -12.35
N ARG A 218 -11.91 -16.75 -12.73
CA ARG A 218 -11.77 -15.72 -13.78
C ARG A 218 -11.43 -16.30 -15.15
N ILE A 219 -11.03 -17.56 -15.23
CA ILE A 219 -10.71 -18.24 -16.49
C ILE A 219 -11.97 -18.38 -17.35
N ARG A 220 -11.86 -18.08 -18.64
CA ARG A 220 -12.99 -18.08 -19.58
C ARG A 220 -12.72 -18.87 -20.86
N SER A 221 -11.52 -19.42 -21.02
CA SER A 221 -11.13 -20.20 -22.19
C SER A 221 -10.41 -21.48 -21.77
N ASP A 222 -10.57 -22.53 -22.56
CA ASP A 222 -9.91 -23.81 -22.30
C ASP A 222 -8.38 -23.66 -22.39
N LEU A 223 -7.88 -22.79 -23.28
CA LEU A 223 -6.45 -22.51 -23.42
C LEU A 223 -5.85 -21.88 -22.15
N ASP A 224 -6.57 -20.96 -21.52
CA ASP A 224 -6.15 -20.37 -20.25
C ASP A 224 -6.25 -21.38 -19.09
N LEU A 225 -7.17 -22.35 -19.18
CA LEU A 225 -7.30 -23.42 -18.20
C LEU A 225 -6.15 -24.42 -18.30
N ASP A 226 -5.75 -24.79 -19.52
CA ASP A 226 -4.61 -25.65 -19.79
C ASP A 226 -3.32 -25.00 -19.27
N ALA A 227 -3.09 -23.72 -19.61
CA ALA A 227 -1.94 -22.97 -19.12
C ALA A 227 -1.92 -22.82 -17.58
N PHE A 228 -3.09 -22.68 -16.97
CA PHE A 228 -3.21 -22.66 -15.51
C PHE A 228 -2.88 -24.03 -14.90
N SER A 229 -3.29 -25.12 -15.54
CA SER A 229 -3.00 -26.48 -15.09
C SER A 229 -1.51 -26.81 -15.20
N GLU A 230 -0.85 -26.43 -16.30
CA GLU A 230 0.61 -26.56 -16.46
C GLU A 230 1.37 -25.75 -15.40
N GLU A 231 0.92 -24.54 -15.07
CA GLU A 231 1.53 -23.75 -14.00
C GLU A 231 1.35 -24.40 -12.62
N LEU A 232 0.21 -25.03 -12.36
CA LEU A 232 -0.01 -25.76 -11.12
C LEU A 232 0.98 -26.93 -10.99
N GLU A 233 1.16 -27.70 -12.06
CA GLU A 233 2.10 -28.82 -12.08
C GLU A 233 3.55 -28.37 -11.92
N ASP A 234 3.96 -27.30 -12.59
CA ASP A 234 5.31 -26.74 -12.47
C ASP A 234 5.61 -26.24 -11.04
N ARG A 235 4.60 -25.66 -10.37
CA ARG A 235 4.77 -25.05 -9.04
C ARG A 235 4.57 -26.01 -7.88
N PHE A 236 3.69 -27.00 -8.01
CA PHE A 236 3.23 -27.84 -6.91
C PHE A 236 3.40 -29.34 -7.17
N GLY A 237 3.84 -29.74 -8.37
CA GLY A 237 4.01 -31.13 -8.76
C GLY A 237 2.72 -31.77 -9.28
N ASP A 238 2.67 -33.10 -9.33
CA ASP A 238 1.53 -33.83 -9.90
C ASP A 238 0.20 -33.46 -9.21
N MET A 239 -0.80 -33.08 -10.01
CA MET A 239 -2.13 -32.75 -9.50
C MET A 239 -2.82 -33.99 -8.90
N PRO A 240 -3.27 -33.95 -7.63
CA PRO A 240 -4.12 -34.99 -7.06
C PRO A 240 -5.44 -35.10 -7.82
N GLY A 241 -6.06 -36.28 -7.85
CA GLY A 241 -7.34 -36.48 -8.56
C GLY A 241 -8.55 -35.71 -8.00
N GLU A 242 -8.37 -34.93 -6.93
CA GLU A 242 -9.37 -34.00 -6.39
C GLU A 242 -9.15 -32.54 -6.82
N VAL A 243 -8.04 -32.24 -7.51
CA VAL A 243 -7.73 -30.94 -8.14
C VAL A 243 -8.20 -30.96 -9.58
#